data_AF-A0A9E3B250-F1
#
_entry.id   AF-A0A9E3B250-F1
#
_cell.length_a   1.000
_cell.length_b   1.000
_cell.length_c   1.000
_cell.angle_alpha   90.00
_cell.angle_beta   90.00
_cell.angle_gamma   90.00
#
_symmetry.space_group_name_H-M   'P 1'
#
loop_
_entity.id
_entity.type
_entity.pdbx_description
1 polymer ?
#
loop_
_entity_poly.entity_id
_entity_poly.type
_entity_poly.pdbx_seq_one_letter_code
_entity_poly.pdbx_strand_id
1 'polypeptide(L)'
;KLWSIDLKTGILAPAMTYEIGGVQYVALLAGWGGAGGMAAFRDPNTALSKYQTDQGRLFVFKLGGRQQVAALAAEGVPPSEPPPQTASAEVVAKGFTLYHRNCLVCHGFFAQSEGEVPDLRLMPKEMFAQFDAVVLGGALADNGMASFKDILSKDDTAAIKAYILQQAHLAWDQGHAPTAPGARPVH
;
A
#
# COMPACT_ATOMS: atom_id res chain seq x y z
N LYS A 1 28.44 6.14 14.01
CA LYS A 1 27.81 4.83 13.72
C LYS A 1 28.84 3.74 14.00
N LEU A 2 28.59 2.79 14.91
CA LEU A 2 29.55 1.73 15.29
C LEU A 2 29.30 0.39 14.55
N TRP A 3 28.04 0.05 14.33
CA TRP A 3 27.61 -1.11 13.55
C TRP A 3 26.31 -0.79 12.83
N SER A 4 26.06 -1.43 11.69
CA SER A 4 24.79 -1.35 10.97
C SER A 4 24.60 -2.56 10.08
N ILE A 5 23.35 -2.96 9.90
CA ILE A 5 22.93 -3.98 8.96
C ILE A 5 21.64 -3.52 8.27
N ASP A 6 21.47 -3.92 7.03
CA ASP A 6 20.28 -3.63 6.24
C ASP A 6 19.29 -4.78 6.39
N LEU A 7 18.19 -4.54 7.13
CA LEU A 7 17.20 -5.56 7.47
C LEU A 7 16.22 -5.88 6.35
N LYS A 8 16.31 -5.18 5.23
CA LYS A 8 15.43 -5.38 4.07
C LYS A 8 13.94 -5.13 4.35
N THR A 9 13.61 -4.44 5.44
CA THR A 9 12.27 -3.99 5.83
C THR A 9 12.38 -2.79 6.77
N GLY A 10 11.27 -2.06 6.95
CA GLY A 10 11.18 -0.90 7.83
C GLY A 10 11.20 -1.30 9.31
N ILE A 11 11.61 -0.38 10.19
CA ILE A 11 11.67 -0.61 11.63
C ILE A 11 10.85 0.48 12.32
N LEU A 12 9.91 0.07 13.16
CA LEU A 12 9.11 0.98 14.00
C LEU A 12 9.20 0.62 15.48
N ALA A 13 9.24 -0.67 15.79
CA ALA A 13 9.31 -1.12 17.17
C ALA A 13 10.68 -0.81 17.80
N PRO A 14 10.75 -0.55 19.11
CA PRO A 14 12.01 -0.49 19.82
C PRO A 14 12.70 -1.86 19.86
N ALA A 15 14.03 -1.87 19.91
CA ALA A 15 14.81 -3.07 20.17
C ALA A 15 14.79 -3.43 21.67
N MET A 16 15.03 -4.70 21.98
CA MET A 16 15.21 -5.21 23.34
C MET A 16 16.44 -6.12 23.42
N THR A 17 16.96 -6.36 24.62
CA THR A 17 18.09 -7.26 24.86
C THR A 17 17.79 -8.25 25.98
N TYR A 18 18.38 -9.44 25.89
CA TYR A 18 18.24 -10.52 26.86
C TYR A 18 19.46 -11.44 26.81
N GLU A 19 19.54 -12.38 27.75
CA GLU A 19 20.61 -13.37 27.83
C GLU A 19 20.04 -14.79 27.87
N ILE A 20 20.68 -15.72 27.16
CA ILE A 20 20.43 -17.16 27.29
C ILE A 20 21.78 -17.87 27.45
N GLY A 21 21.98 -18.53 28.59
CA GLY A 21 23.20 -19.33 28.85
C GLY A 21 24.50 -18.53 28.74
N GLY A 22 24.55 -17.31 29.28
CA GLY A 22 25.73 -16.44 29.22
C GLY A 22 25.96 -15.74 27.87
N VAL A 23 25.06 -15.92 26.90
CA VAL A 23 25.14 -15.25 25.59
C VAL A 23 24.10 -14.14 25.52
N GLN A 24 24.56 -12.90 25.30
CA GLN A 24 23.69 -11.76 25.09
C GLN A 24 23.11 -11.74 23.67
N TYR A 25 21.82 -11.42 23.57
CA TYR A 25 21.08 -11.21 22.33
C TYR A 25 20.46 -9.82 22.30
N VAL A 26 20.32 -9.28 21.09
CA VAL A 26 19.49 -8.09 20.82
C VAL A 26 18.39 -8.53 19.85
N ALA A 27 17.13 -8.32 20.20
CA ALA A 27 16.00 -8.63 19.32
C ALA A 27 15.20 -7.40 18.95
N LEU A 28 14.61 -7.46 17.76
CA LEU A 28 13.83 -6.39 17.17
C LEU A 28 12.75 -7.00 16.28
N LEU A 29 11.51 -6.54 16.46
CA LEU A 29 10.45 -6.75 15.47
C LEU A 29 10.55 -5.65 14.43
N ALA A 30 10.85 -6.03 13.19
CA ALA A 30 10.90 -5.09 12.07
C ALA A 30 9.73 -5.36 11.13
N GLY A 31 9.00 -4.31 10.80
CA GLY A 31 7.85 -4.29 9.92
C GLY A 31 7.48 -2.82 9.72
N TRP A 32 7.23 -2.44 8.46
CA TRP A 32 6.67 -1.13 8.16
C TRP A 32 5.18 -1.13 8.56
N GLY A 33 4.64 0.00 9.01
CA GLY A 33 3.40 -0.05 9.79
C GLY A 33 2.89 1.28 10.36
N GLY A 34 1.65 1.22 10.82
CA GLY A 34 1.05 2.21 11.71
C GLY A 34 0.55 3.46 11.00
N ALA A 35 0.14 4.47 11.77
CA ALA A 35 -0.51 5.66 11.19
C ALA A 35 0.36 6.36 10.12
N GLY A 36 1.69 6.32 10.29
CA GLY A 36 2.64 6.89 9.35
C GLY A 36 2.70 6.14 8.02
N GLY A 37 2.63 4.80 8.01
CA GLY A 37 2.63 4.06 6.74
C GLY A 37 1.23 3.76 6.18
N MET A 38 0.15 4.22 6.83
CA MET A 38 -1.20 4.26 6.26
C MET A 38 -1.56 5.61 5.62
N ALA A 39 -1.23 6.74 6.29
CA ALA A 39 -1.79 8.05 5.95
C ALA A 39 -0.77 9.12 5.52
N ALA A 40 0.53 8.81 5.50
CA ALA A 40 1.53 9.72 4.97
C ALA A 40 1.55 9.71 3.43
N PHE A 41 2.34 10.61 2.82
CA PHE A 41 2.67 10.52 1.41
C PHE A 41 3.83 9.56 1.18
N ARG A 42 3.82 8.89 0.03
CA ARG A 42 4.86 7.94 -0.37
C ARG A 42 6.23 8.56 -0.44
N ASP A 43 7.04 8.19 0.54
CA ASP A 43 8.47 8.48 0.56
C ASP A 43 9.22 7.39 -0.23
N PRO A 44 9.88 7.75 -1.36
CA PRO A 44 10.65 6.82 -2.18
C PRO A 44 11.88 6.26 -1.44
N ASN A 45 12.29 6.86 -0.32
CA ASN A 45 13.44 6.44 0.47
C ASN A 45 13.10 5.41 1.55
N THR A 46 11.83 5.01 1.66
CA THR A 46 11.40 3.98 2.62
C THR A 46 11.89 2.58 2.22
N ALA A 47 12.05 1.72 3.23
CA ALA A 47 12.36 0.30 2.98
C ALA A 47 11.26 -0.37 2.14
N LEU A 48 10.00 0.02 2.35
CA LEU A 48 8.86 -0.46 1.56
C LEU A 48 9.00 -0.09 0.08
N SER A 49 9.34 1.15 -0.27
CA SER A 49 9.59 1.54 -1.67
C SER A 49 10.78 0.79 -2.29
N LYS A 50 11.82 0.51 -1.51
CA LYS A 50 13.05 -0.15 -1.98
C LYS A 50 12.90 -1.66 -2.16
N TYR A 51 12.23 -2.33 -1.23
CA TYR A 51 12.11 -3.80 -1.19
C TYR A 51 10.73 -4.31 -1.61
N GLN A 52 9.76 -3.40 -1.74
CA GLN A 52 8.40 -3.68 -2.20
C GLN A 52 7.71 -4.75 -1.34
N THR A 53 7.97 -4.76 -0.04
CA THR A 53 7.34 -5.69 0.91
C THR A 53 7.31 -5.03 2.28
N ASP A 54 6.22 -5.23 3.00
CA ASP A 54 6.03 -4.77 4.38
C ASP A 54 6.03 -5.92 5.40
N GLN A 55 6.24 -7.17 4.94
CA GLN A 55 6.20 -8.35 5.80
C GLN A 55 7.08 -8.22 7.05
N GLY A 56 6.43 -8.38 8.20
CA GLY A 56 7.05 -8.33 9.51
C GLY A 56 7.99 -9.50 9.77
N ARG A 57 9.13 -9.23 10.42
CA ARG A 57 10.15 -10.22 10.77
C ARG A 57 10.72 -9.96 12.16
N LEU A 58 10.96 -11.04 12.90
CA LEU A 58 11.77 -11.00 14.11
C LEU A 58 13.24 -11.16 13.75
N PHE A 59 14.04 -10.16 14.09
CA PHE A 59 15.49 -10.21 13.99
C PHE A 59 16.10 -10.40 15.37
N VAL A 60 17.05 -11.33 15.49
CA VAL A 60 17.80 -11.58 16.71
C VAL A 60 19.29 -11.62 16.38
N PHE A 61 20.06 -10.79 17.07
CA PHE A 61 21.49 -10.62 16.86
C PHE A 61 22.27 -11.12 18.08
N LYS A 62 23.45 -11.69 17.83
CA LYS A 62 24.47 -11.96 18.84
C LYS A 62 25.86 -11.76 18.25
N LEU A 63 26.87 -11.63 19.10
CA LEU A 63 28.27 -11.60 18.63
C LEU A 63 28.62 -12.88 17.87
N GLY A 64 29.32 -12.73 16.74
CA GLY A 64 29.71 -13.84 15.88
C GLY A 64 28.58 -14.46 15.04
N GLY A 65 27.35 -13.92 15.08
CA GLY A 65 26.28 -14.34 14.18
C GLY A 65 26.65 -14.09 12.71
N ARG A 66 26.37 -15.06 11.83
CA ARG A 66 26.75 -15.03 10.40
C ARG A 66 25.58 -15.18 9.43
N GLN A 67 24.35 -15.18 9.95
CA GLN A 67 23.17 -15.31 9.10
C GLN A 67 23.01 -14.05 8.24
N GLN A 68 22.82 -14.26 6.94
CA GLN A 68 22.56 -13.15 6.02
C GLN A 68 21.09 -12.78 6.03
N VAL A 69 20.80 -11.50 5.83
CA VAL A 69 19.43 -11.02 5.66
C VAL A 69 19.07 -11.06 4.17
N ALA A 70 18.29 -12.06 3.79
CA ALA A 70 17.65 -12.09 2.47
C ALA A 70 16.50 -11.09 2.43
N ALA A 71 16.33 -10.43 1.28
CA ALA A 71 15.09 -9.72 0.97
C ALA A 71 13.97 -10.75 0.78
N LEU A 72 12.77 -10.38 1.19
CA LEU A 72 11.59 -11.16 0.86
C LEU A 72 11.16 -10.85 -0.58
N ALA A 73 10.31 -11.70 -1.15
CA ALA A 73 9.75 -11.44 -2.46
C ALA A 73 8.97 -10.12 -2.42
N ALA A 74 9.11 -9.34 -3.48
CA ALA A 74 8.26 -8.17 -3.66
C ALA A 74 6.79 -8.60 -3.68
N GLU A 75 5.96 -7.84 -2.99
CA GLU A 75 4.53 -7.93 -2.94
C GLU A 75 3.93 -6.81 -3.79
N GLY A 76 2.86 -7.14 -4.50
CA GLY A 76 2.18 -6.18 -5.35
C GLY A 76 1.40 -6.87 -6.45
N VAL A 77 0.31 -6.22 -6.86
CA VAL A 77 -0.44 -6.60 -8.05
C VAL A 77 0.16 -5.84 -9.23
N PRO A 78 0.51 -6.51 -10.34
CA PRO A 78 0.95 -5.80 -11.53
C PRO A 78 -0.16 -4.85 -12.00
N PRO A 79 0.17 -3.67 -12.55
CA PRO A 79 -0.83 -2.78 -13.11
C PRO A 79 -1.72 -3.54 -14.11
N SER A 80 -3.03 -3.36 -13.98
CA SER A 80 -4.00 -3.89 -14.93
C SER A 80 -4.69 -2.72 -15.63
N GLU A 81 -5.03 -2.92 -16.90
CA GLU A 81 -5.74 -1.90 -17.66
C GLU A 81 -7.10 -1.62 -16.99
N PRO A 82 -7.39 -0.38 -16.59
CA PRO A 82 -8.64 -0.05 -15.92
C PRO A 82 -9.85 -0.21 -16.83
N PRO A 83 -11.03 -0.63 -16.31
CA PRO A 83 -12.28 -0.61 -17.07
C PRO A 83 -12.61 0.78 -17.65
N PRO A 84 -13.41 0.90 -18.72
CA PRO A 84 -13.84 2.19 -19.24
C PRO A 84 -14.54 3.05 -18.18
N GLN A 85 -14.21 4.35 -18.16
CA GLN A 85 -14.90 5.34 -17.33
C GLN A 85 -16.13 5.87 -18.08
N THR A 86 -17.30 5.76 -17.48
CA THR A 86 -18.58 6.25 -18.07
C THR A 86 -19.28 7.29 -17.19
N ALA A 87 -18.72 7.62 -16.01
CA ALA A 87 -19.30 8.60 -15.11
C ALA A 87 -19.07 10.03 -15.59
N SER A 88 -20.00 10.93 -15.27
CA SER A 88 -19.81 12.36 -15.53
C SER A 88 -18.78 12.98 -14.58
N ALA A 89 -18.28 14.16 -14.94
CA ALA A 89 -17.32 14.88 -14.10
C ALA A 89 -17.90 15.20 -12.70
N GLU A 90 -19.20 15.47 -12.62
CA GLU A 90 -19.90 15.76 -11.36
C GLU A 90 -19.95 14.52 -10.45
N VAL A 91 -20.21 13.34 -11.02
CA VAL A 91 -20.20 12.07 -10.27
C VAL A 91 -18.80 11.77 -9.74
N VAL A 92 -17.77 11.99 -10.56
CA VAL A 92 -16.38 11.81 -10.16
C VAL A 92 -15.99 12.80 -9.05
N ALA A 93 -16.43 14.07 -9.14
CA ALA A 93 -16.20 15.08 -8.11
C ALA A 93 -16.89 14.73 -6.78
N LYS A 94 -18.13 14.23 -6.82
CA LYS A 94 -18.81 13.67 -5.64
C LYS A 94 -17.99 12.52 -5.03
N GLY A 95 -17.50 11.63 -5.89
CA GLY A 95 -16.66 10.49 -5.53
C GLY A 95 -15.37 10.90 -4.82
N PHE A 96 -14.71 11.96 -5.31
CA PHE A 96 -13.54 12.54 -4.67
C PHE A 96 -13.83 12.92 -3.21
N THR A 97 -14.88 13.70 -2.95
CA THR A 97 -15.22 14.13 -1.58
C THR A 97 -15.52 12.94 -0.67
N LEU A 98 -16.30 11.97 -1.15
CA LEU A 98 -16.64 10.79 -0.38
C LEU A 98 -15.43 9.89 -0.12
N TYR A 99 -14.56 9.68 -1.09
CA TYR A 99 -13.34 8.92 -0.92
C TYR A 99 -12.44 9.55 0.15
N HIS A 100 -12.24 10.87 0.09
CA HIS A 100 -11.38 11.58 1.04
C HIS A 100 -11.94 11.55 2.47
N ARG A 101 -13.26 11.48 2.62
CA ARG A 101 -13.91 11.36 3.92
C ARG A 101 -13.82 9.97 4.52
N ASN A 102 -13.91 8.92 3.71
CA ASN A 102 -14.18 7.56 4.21
C ASN A 102 -13.07 6.55 3.94
N CYS A 103 -12.22 6.77 2.93
CA CYS A 103 -11.27 5.77 2.44
C CYS A 103 -9.81 6.21 2.57
N LEU A 104 -9.55 7.52 2.47
CA LEU A 104 -8.21 8.10 2.39
C LEU A 104 -7.28 7.71 3.54
N VAL A 105 -7.80 7.58 4.76
CA VAL A 105 -6.96 7.29 5.93
C VAL A 105 -6.23 5.96 5.82
N CYS A 106 -6.77 5.01 5.05
CA CYS A 106 -6.15 3.72 4.81
C CYS A 106 -5.56 3.64 3.40
N HIS A 107 -6.34 4.01 2.37
CA HIS A 107 -5.95 3.82 0.98
C HIS A 107 -5.17 5.00 0.36
N GLY A 108 -4.80 5.97 1.19
CA GLY A 108 -3.97 7.11 0.86
C GLY A 108 -4.64 8.18 -0.02
N PHE A 109 -3.90 9.26 -0.27
CA PHE A 109 -4.35 10.33 -1.16
C PHE A 109 -4.41 9.82 -2.59
N PHE A 110 -5.35 10.34 -3.39
CA PHE A 110 -5.48 9.95 -4.80
C PHE A 110 -5.69 8.45 -5.04
N ALA A 111 -6.21 7.72 -4.05
CA ALA A 111 -6.32 6.26 -4.09
C ALA A 111 -4.96 5.52 -4.17
N GLN A 112 -3.85 6.24 -3.95
CA GLN A 112 -2.51 5.72 -3.89
C GLN A 112 -2.19 5.24 -2.48
N SER A 113 -2.12 3.93 -2.31
CA SER A 113 -1.67 3.36 -1.06
C SER A 113 -0.16 3.55 -0.88
N GLU A 114 0.20 3.68 0.39
CA GLU A 114 1.57 3.71 0.88
C GLU A 114 2.19 2.31 0.97
N GLY A 115 1.35 1.27 0.89
CA GLY A 115 1.73 -0.13 0.70
C GLY A 115 1.41 -1.05 1.89
N GLU A 116 0.88 -0.51 3.00
CA GLU A 116 0.32 -1.34 4.10
C GLU A 116 -1.04 -1.98 3.75
N VAL A 117 -1.82 -1.32 2.90
CA VAL A 117 -3.09 -1.82 2.38
C VAL A 117 -3.09 -1.75 0.85
N PRO A 118 -4.06 -2.38 0.15
CA PRO A 118 -4.08 -2.34 -1.31
C PRO A 118 -4.14 -0.91 -1.90
N ASP A 119 -3.32 -0.65 -2.91
CA ASP A 119 -3.44 0.53 -3.78
C ASP A 119 -4.66 0.36 -4.70
N LEU A 120 -5.69 1.18 -4.48
CA LEU A 120 -6.96 0.98 -5.16
C LEU A 120 -6.89 1.30 -6.67
N ARG A 121 -5.86 2.02 -7.12
CA ARG A 121 -5.62 2.29 -8.55
C ARG A 121 -5.18 1.04 -9.30
N LEU A 122 -4.63 0.05 -8.58
CA LEU A 122 -4.14 -1.21 -9.14
C LEU A 122 -5.17 -2.35 -9.05
N MET A 123 -6.40 -2.05 -8.61
CA MET A 123 -7.45 -3.06 -8.52
C MET A 123 -7.76 -3.70 -9.89
N PRO A 124 -7.91 -5.03 -9.96
CA PRO A 124 -8.29 -5.70 -11.18
C PRO A 124 -9.77 -5.43 -11.55
N LYS A 125 -10.13 -5.66 -12.81
CA LYS A 125 -11.49 -5.41 -13.35
C LYS A 125 -12.57 -6.13 -12.54
N GLU A 126 -12.26 -7.33 -12.05
CA GLU A 126 -13.14 -8.16 -11.21
C GLU A 126 -13.43 -7.48 -9.87
N MET A 127 -12.44 -6.80 -9.28
CA MET A 127 -12.62 -6.09 -8.01
C MET A 127 -13.49 -4.83 -8.20
N PHE A 128 -13.37 -4.13 -9.33
CA PHE A 128 -14.31 -3.06 -9.69
C PHE A 128 -15.75 -3.56 -9.83
N ALA A 129 -15.94 -4.78 -10.32
CA ALA A 129 -17.27 -5.40 -10.41
C ALA A 129 -17.83 -5.82 -9.03
N GLN A 130 -16.95 -6.17 -8.08
CA GLN A 130 -17.32 -6.58 -6.71
C GLN A 130 -17.35 -5.42 -5.71
N PHE A 131 -17.16 -4.18 -6.15
CA PHE A 131 -16.97 -3.02 -5.27
C PHE A 131 -18.04 -2.89 -4.17
N ASP A 132 -19.33 -3.01 -4.51
CA ASP A 132 -20.41 -2.91 -3.52
C ASP A 132 -20.45 -4.09 -2.55
N ALA A 133 -20.06 -5.29 -3.00
CA ALA A 133 -19.98 -6.46 -2.13
C ALA A 133 -18.87 -6.29 -1.08
N VAL A 134 -17.78 -5.60 -1.43
CA VAL A 134 -16.72 -5.25 -0.50
C VAL A 134 -17.14 -4.09 0.40
N VAL A 135 -17.48 -2.93 -0.18
CA VAL A 135 -17.67 -1.68 0.56
C VAL A 135 -18.98 -1.65 1.35
N LEU A 136 -20.08 -2.18 0.80
CA LEU A 136 -21.36 -2.26 1.50
C LEU A 136 -21.56 -3.64 2.11
N GLY A 137 -21.27 -4.69 1.35
CA GLY A 137 -21.49 -6.07 1.76
C GLY A 137 -20.50 -6.60 2.80
N GLY A 138 -19.36 -5.92 3.02
CA GLY A 138 -18.36 -6.34 4.00
C GLY A 138 -17.63 -7.63 3.63
N ALA A 139 -17.55 -7.97 2.34
CA ALA A 139 -16.93 -9.22 1.88
C ALA A 139 -15.46 -9.39 2.31
N LEU A 140 -14.78 -8.29 2.68
CA LEU A 140 -13.40 -8.29 3.16
C LEU A 140 -13.28 -7.80 4.63
N ALA A 141 -14.37 -7.84 5.41
CA ALA A 141 -14.37 -7.37 6.80
C ALA A 141 -13.41 -8.17 7.70
N ASP A 142 -13.31 -9.48 7.51
CA ASP A 142 -12.37 -10.33 8.26
C ASP A 142 -10.90 -10.00 7.96
N ASN A 143 -10.64 -9.33 6.83
CA ASN A 143 -9.31 -8.84 6.44
C ASN A 143 -9.08 -7.38 6.83
N GLY A 144 -9.99 -6.77 7.61
CA GLY A 144 -9.87 -5.40 8.10
C GLY A 144 -10.53 -4.32 7.23
N MET A 145 -11.11 -4.66 6.08
CA MET A 145 -11.86 -3.70 5.25
C MET A 145 -13.30 -3.56 5.76
N ALA A 146 -13.56 -2.46 6.47
CA ALA A 146 -14.87 -2.21 7.08
C ALA A 146 -16.02 -2.18 6.06
N SER A 147 -17.21 -2.61 6.49
CA SER A 147 -18.45 -2.30 5.77
C SER A 147 -18.88 -0.88 6.09
N PHE A 148 -19.31 -0.16 5.05
CA PHE A 148 -19.78 1.22 5.11
C PHE A 148 -21.30 1.33 4.89
N LYS A 149 -22.03 0.20 4.93
CA LYS A 149 -23.47 0.14 4.63
C LYS A 149 -24.33 1.09 5.46
N ASP A 150 -23.86 1.45 6.66
CA ASP A 150 -24.61 2.29 7.58
C ASP A 150 -24.41 3.79 7.30
N ILE A 151 -23.44 4.15 6.45
CA ILE A 151 -23.06 5.56 6.16
C ILE A 151 -22.90 5.91 4.68
N LEU A 152 -22.96 4.92 3.77
CA LEU A 152 -22.90 5.11 2.32
C LEU A 152 -24.07 4.41 1.62
N SER A 153 -24.64 5.09 0.64
CA SER A 153 -25.61 4.51 -0.30
C SER A 153 -24.91 3.87 -1.51
N LYS A 154 -25.67 3.12 -2.34
CA LYS A 154 -25.16 2.61 -3.62
C LYS A 154 -24.71 3.71 -4.59
N ASP A 155 -25.39 4.86 -4.56
CA ASP A 155 -24.98 5.99 -5.40
C ASP A 155 -23.68 6.62 -4.91
N ASP A 156 -23.43 6.56 -3.59
CA ASP A 156 -22.17 7.02 -3.01
C ASP A 156 -21.02 6.07 -3.36
N THR A 157 -21.23 4.75 -3.28
CA THR A 157 -20.20 3.78 -3.68
C THR A 157 -19.94 3.79 -5.18
N ALA A 158 -20.97 4.01 -6.01
CA ALA A 158 -20.79 4.22 -7.44
C ALA A 158 -19.94 5.46 -7.73
N ALA A 159 -20.16 6.57 -7.01
CA ALA A 159 -19.36 7.78 -7.14
C ALA A 159 -17.90 7.56 -6.68
N ILE A 160 -17.68 6.93 -5.52
CA ILE A 160 -16.34 6.59 -5.03
C ILE A 160 -15.61 5.69 -6.03
N LYS A 161 -16.28 4.65 -6.55
CA LYS A 161 -15.73 3.77 -7.57
C LYS A 161 -15.34 4.53 -8.84
N ALA A 162 -16.18 5.46 -9.29
CA ALA A 162 -15.87 6.31 -10.45
C ALA A 162 -14.61 7.17 -10.20
N TYR A 163 -14.46 7.73 -9.00
CA TYR A 163 -13.26 8.47 -8.63
C TYR A 163 -12.01 7.59 -8.63
N ILE A 164 -12.04 6.42 -7.97
CA ILE A 164 -10.92 5.47 -7.96
C ILE A 164 -10.57 5.05 -9.39
N LEU A 165 -11.57 4.77 -10.23
CA LEU A 165 -11.37 4.41 -11.62
C LEU A 165 -10.67 5.54 -12.40
N GLN A 166 -11.02 6.81 -12.16
CA GLN A 166 -10.30 7.94 -12.74
C GLN A 166 -8.83 7.94 -12.31
N GLN A 167 -8.53 7.69 -11.03
CA GLN A 167 -7.15 7.62 -10.56
C GLN A 167 -6.39 6.41 -11.15
N ALA A 168 -7.09 5.29 -11.38
CA ALA A 168 -6.54 4.12 -12.06
C ALA A 168 -6.17 4.44 -13.52
N HIS A 169 -7.03 5.15 -14.26
CA HIS A 169 -6.71 5.64 -15.62
C HIS A 169 -5.48 6.55 -15.62
N LEU A 170 -5.43 7.54 -14.70
CA LEU A 170 -4.28 8.44 -14.59
C LEU A 170 -2.97 7.68 -14.30
N ALA A 171 -3.00 6.70 -13.41
CA ALA A 171 -1.83 5.87 -13.09
C ALA A 171 -1.43 4.96 -14.26
N TRP A 172 -2.40 4.36 -14.95
CA TRP A 172 -2.16 3.55 -16.13
C TRP A 172 -1.51 4.35 -17.25
N ASP A 173 -2.06 5.52 -17.57
CA ASP A 173 -1.54 6.40 -18.62
C ASP A 173 -0.13 6.92 -18.32
N GLN A 174 0.20 7.18 -17.05
CA GLN A 174 1.57 7.54 -16.66
C GLN A 174 2.58 6.41 -16.91
N GLY A 175 2.17 5.16 -16.66
CA GLY A 175 3.01 3.97 -16.88
C GLY A 175 3.07 3.49 -18.33
N HIS A 176 2.08 3.88 -19.14
CA HIS A 176 1.89 3.41 -20.52
C HIS A 176 1.82 4.55 -21.55
N ALA A 177 2.25 5.75 -21.17
CA ALA A 177 2.36 6.87 -22.10
C ALA A 177 3.20 6.44 -23.30
N PRO A 178 2.76 6.73 -24.54
CA PRO A 178 3.59 6.45 -25.71
C PRO A 178 4.94 7.13 -25.51
N THR A 179 6.04 6.37 -25.61
CA THR A 179 7.38 6.96 -25.63
C THR A 179 7.40 8.01 -26.74
N ALA A 180 7.58 9.29 -26.36
CA ALA A 180 7.73 10.35 -27.33
C ALA A 180 8.89 9.98 -28.28
N PRO A 181 8.71 10.03 -29.61
CA PRO A 181 9.80 9.74 -30.52
C PRO A 181 10.93 10.74 -30.28
N GLY A 182 12.05 10.26 -29.72
CA GLY A 182 13.28 11.04 -29.53
C GLY A 182 13.78 11.25 -28.10
N ALA A 183 13.12 10.73 -27.07
CA ALA A 183 13.68 10.80 -25.71
C ALA A 183 14.84 9.81 -25.55
N ARG A 184 16.09 10.32 -25.50
CA ARG A 184 17.27 9.51 -25.15
C ARG A 184 17.21 9.13 -23.66
N PRO A 185 17.57 7.90 -23.29
CA PRO A 185 17.68 7.54 -21.88
C PRO A 185 18.80 8.36 -21.22
N VAL A 186 18.47 8.95 -20.07
CA VAL A 186 19.46 9.56 -19.17
C VAL A 186 20.05 8.40 -18.36
N HIS A 187 21.34 8.13 -18.57
CA HIS A 187 22.13 7.19 -17.78
C HIS A 187 22.58 7.81 -16.46
#